data_AF-A0A8B7K151-F1
#
_entry.id   AF-A0A8B7K151-F1
#
_cell.length_a   1.000
_cell.length_b   1.000
_cell.length_c   1.000
_cell.angle_alpha   90.00
_cell.angle_beta   90.00
_cell.angle_gamma   90.00
#
_symmetry.space_group_name_H-M   'P 1'
#
loop_
_entity.id
_entity.type
_entity.pdbx_description
1 polymer ?
#
loop_
_entity_poly.entity_id
_entity_poly.type
_entity_poly.pdbx_seq_one_letter_code
_entity_poly.pdbx_strand_id
1 'polypeptide(L)'
;MKGLRVCYHLLTDLDEDLPPGCAEPADEGQPGREDAPEEPSPPQEPCKLQLSGPSSILQDKEIQELVPHLPLRLTQQPWSLLYCTTRDGFSLKTMYRSMNHLSSPVLLLIRDTEAQAFGAFCASTIRLSNHFYGTGETFLFSFSPELKVFTWTGRNSFFMKGDMDLLMIGGGSWTT
;
A
#
# COMPACT_ATOMS: atom_id res chain seq x y z
N MET A 1 11.94 25.61 7.50
CA MET A 1 12.37 24.36 6.84
C MET A 1 11.38 24.01 5.74
N LYS A 2 11.81 23.38 4.63
CA LYS A 2 10.90 22.81 3.61
C LYS A 2 10.57 21.36 4.05
N GLY A 3 9.30 20.94 3.97
CA GLY A 3 8.81 19.78 4.73
C GLY A 3 8.40 18.55 3.92
N LEU A 4 8.62 17.38 4.55
CA LEU A 4 8.19 16.06 4.11
C LEU A 4 6.65 15.93 4.05
N ARG A 5 6.16 15.02 3.22
CA ARG A 5 4.75 14.69 2.86
C ARG A 5 4.80 13.31 2.18
N VAL A 6 3.85 12.35 2.18
CA VAL A 6 2.40 12.19 2.52
C VAL A 6 2.15 10.68 2.76
N CYS A 7 1.14 10.29 3.55
CA CYS A 7 0.84 8.89 3.89
C CYS A 7 -0.51 8.38 3.34
N TYR A 8 -0.51 7.19 2.73
CA TYR A 8 -1.69 6.46 2.22
C TYR A 8 -1.95 5.16 3.01
N HIS A 9 -3.16 4.60 2.92
CA HIS A 9 -3.50 3.30 3.50
C HIS A 9 -4.43 2.48 2.59
N LEU A 10 -4.48 1.17 2.82
CA LEU A 10 -5.44 0.26 2.19
C LEU A 10 -6.85 0.44 2.78
N LEU A 11 -7.87 0.41 1.94
CA LEU A 11 -9.27 0.30 2.38
C LEU A 11 -9.62 -1.16 2.70
N THR A 12 -10.30 -1.39 3.82
CA THR A 12 -10.94 -2.67 4.14
C THR A 12 -12.45 -2.50 4.17
N ASP A 13 -13.14 -3.44 3.53
CA ASP A 13 -14.58 -3.72 3.64
C ASP A 13 -15.55 -2.62 3.14
N LEU A 14 -16.13 -2.89 1.98
CA LEU A 14 -17.34 -2.26 1.46
C LEU A 14 -18.29 -3.42 1.12
N ASP A 15 -19.29 -3.65 1.97
CA ASP A 15 -20.19 -4.80 1.89
C ASP A 15 -21.64 -4.37 2.15
N GLU A 16 -22.59 -5.24 1.78
CA GLU A 16 -24.05 -5.13 1.89
C GLU A 16 -24.74 -3.96 1.15
N ASP A 17 -25.20 -4.24 -0.09
CA ASP A 17 -26.65 -4.32 -0.37
C ASP A 17 -26.89 -5.11 -1.68
N LEU A 18 -27.57 -6.27 -1.59
CA LEU A 18 -28.01 -7.07 -2.73
C LEU A 18 -29.30 -7.84 -2.37
N PRO A 19 -30.47 -7.47 -2.94
CA PRO A 19 -31.74 -8.14 -2.61
C PRO A 19 -31.90 -9.50 -3.33
N PRO A 20 -32.53 -10.50 -2.70
CA PRO A 20 -32.75 -11.82 -3.31
C PRO A 20 -33.89 -11.79 -4.33
N GLY A 21 -33.64 -12.36 -5.53
CA GLY A 21 -34.63 -12.53 -6.59
C GLY A 21 -34.72 -13.99 -7.06
N CYS A 22 -35.88 -14.62 -6.90
CA CYS A 22 -36.10 -16.04 -7.23
C CYS A 22 -36.50 -16.26 -8.70
N ALA A 23 -35.99 -17.32 -9.34
CA ALA A 23 -36.79 -18.44 -9.87
C ALA A 23 -35.99 -19.35 -10.83
N GLU A 24 -36.06 -20.67 -10.60
CA GLU A 24 -35.86 -21.71 -11.64
C GLU A 24 -37.15 -21.82 -12.47
N PRO A 25 -37.10 -22.29 -13.74
CA PRO A 25 -37.32 -23.72 -13.97
C PRO A 25 -36.44 -24.35 -15.07
N ALA A 26 -36.39 -25.68 -15.08
CA ALA A 26 -35.60 -26.50 -16.02
C ALA A 26 -36.30 -26.80 -17.35
N ASP A 27 -35.52 -27.23 -18.35
CA ASP A 27 -35.95 -28.11 -19.44
C ASP A 27 -34.77 -29.02 -19.89
N GLU A 28 -35.06 -30.14 -20.54
CA GLU A 28 -34.09 -31.18 -20.93
C GLU A 28 -33.56 -30.99 -22.38
N GLY A 29 -32.28 -31.30 -22.63
CA GLY A 29 -31.80 -31.44 -24.02
C GLY A 29 -30.29 -31.46 -24.24
N GLN A 30 -29.71 -32.66 -24.37
CA GLN A 30 -28.43 -32.87 -25.06
C GLN A 30 -28.71 -33.46 -26.45
N PRO A 31 -28.02 -32.99 -27.51
CA PRO A 31 -26.84 -33.75 -27.94
C PRO A 31 -25.63 -32.87 -28.30
N GLY A 32 -24.44 -33.44 -28.23
CA GLY A 32 -23.18 -32.71 -28.41
C GLY A 32 -22.81 -32.36 -29.86
N ARG A 33 -21.81 -31.48 -30.00
CA ARG A 33 -21.04 -31.19 -31.23
C ARG A 33 -19.57 -30.96 -30.87
N GLU A 34 -18.68 -31.21 -31.82
CA GLU A 34 -17.23 -31.17 -31.63
C GLU A 34 -16.63 -29.78 -31.33
N ASP A 35 -15.41 -29.80 -30.79
CA ASP A 35 -14.40 -28.73 -30.68
C ASP A 35 -14.76 -27.37 -31.32
N ALA A 36 -15.07 -26.40 -30.47
CA ALA A 36 -14.91 -24.99 -30.77
C ALA A 36 -13.53 -24.53 -30.24
N PRO A 37 -12.76 -23.70 -30.98
CA PRO A 37 -11.49 -23.18 -30.49
C PRO A 37 -11.66 -22.41 -29.17
N GLU A 38 -10.75 -22.61 -28.24
CA GLU A 38 -10.68 -21.84 -27.00
C GLU A 38 -10.29 -20.40 -27.34
N GLU A 39 -11.28 -19.50 -27.39
CA GLU A 39 -11.07 -18.06 -27.52
C GLU A 39 -10.10 -17.60 -26.43
N PRO A 40 -8.94 -17.00 -26.78
CA PRO A 40 -7.93 -16.66 -25.80
C PRO A 40 -8.49 -15.61 -24.84
N SER A 41 -8.54 -15.99 -23.56
CA SER A 41 -9.07 -15.12 -22.50
C SER A 41 -8.41 -13.73 -22.55
N PRO A 42 -9.19 -12.64 -22.40
CA PRO A 42 -8.70 -11.29 -22.66
C PRO A 42 -7.50 -10.97 -21.77
N PRO A 43 -6.49 -10.22 -22.27
CA PRO A 43 -5.28 -9.92 -21.51
C PRO A 43 -5.64 -9.35 -20.13
N GLN A 44 -5.21 -10.03 -19.07
CA GLN A 44 -5.51 -9.60 -17.70
C GLN A 44 -5.00 -8.17 -17.51
N GLU A 45 -5.92 -7.24 -17.21
CA GLU A 45 -5.55 -5.83 -17.11
C GLU A 45 -4.45 -5.63 -16.05
N PRO A 46 -3.39 -4.87 -16.37
CA PRO A 46 -2.24 -4.76 -15.48
C PRO A 46 -2.67 -4.12 -14.15
N CYS A 47 -2.43 -4.85 -13.06
CA CYS A 47 -2.82 -4.48 -11.69
C CYS A 47 -2.55 -2.99 -11.41
N LYS A 48 -3.61 -2.17 -11.33
CA LYS A 48 -3.48 -0.71 -11.23
C LYS A 48 -3.76 -0.25 -9.82
N LEU A 49 -2.71 0.18 -9.12
CA LEU A 49 -2.84 0.80 -7.80
C LEU A 49 -3.68 2.08 -7.89
N GLN A 50 -4.92 2.02 -7.40
CA GLN A 50 -5.88 3.11 -7.46
C GLN A 50 -5.78 3.98 -6.21
N LEU A 51 -5.05 5.09 -6.30
CA LEU A 51 -5.09 6.14 -5.28
C LEU A 51 -6.46 6.84 -5.27
N SER A 52 -6.95 7.24 -4.10
CA SER A 52 -8.21 7.99 -3.93
C SER A 52 -8.14 9.45 -4.43
N GLY A 53 -7.08 9.83 -5.13
CA GLY A 53 -6.79 11.18 -5.61
C GLY A 53 -5.33 11.29 -6.09
N PRO A 54 -5.00 12.32 -6.89
CA PRO A 54 -3.66 12.47 -7.46
C PRO A 54 -2.59 12.62 -6.37
N SER A 55 -1.47 11.92 -6.53
CA SER A 55 -0.31 12.07 -5.65
C SER A 55 0.45 13.35 -5.98
N SER A 56 1.01 14.00 -4.94
CA SER A 56 1.90 15.17 -5.08
C SER A 56 3.39 14.81 -4.92
N ILE A 57 3.71 13.51 -4.89
CA ILE A 57 5.05 12.95 -4.60
C ILE A 57 5.51 11.97 -5.66
N LEU A 58 4.61 11.10 -6.14
CA LEU A 58 4.88 10.14 -7.20
C LEU A 58 4.00 10.48 -8.39
N GLN A 59 4.61 10.56 -9.57
CA GLN A 59 3.93 10.59 -10.86
C GLN A 59 3.36 9.21 -11.20
N ASP A 60 2.47 9.12 -12.17
CA ASP A 60 1.86 7.85 -12.59
C ASP A 60 2.90 6.79 -12.99
N LYS A 61 4.05 7.21 -13.54
CA LYS A 61 5.20 6.33 -13.83
C LYS A 61 5.84 5.76 -12.57
N GLU A 62 6.18 6.62 -11.61
CA GLU A 62 6.77 6.22 -10.32
C GLU A 62 5.80 5.29 -9.56
N ILE A 63 4.48 5.52 -9.69
CA ILE A 63 3.45 4.60 -9.17
C ILE A 63 3.50 3.26 -9.90
N GLN A 64 3.48 3.25 -11.25
CA GLN A 64 3.53 2.02 -12.06
C GLN A 64 4.78 1.17 -11.80
N GLU A 65 5.94 1.80 -11.59
CA GLU A 65 7.18 1.12 -11.21
C GLU A 65 7.09 0.50 -9.80
N LEU A 66 6.35 1.11 -8.87
CA LEU A 66 6.20 0.63 -7.50
C LEU A 66 5.16 -0.50 -7.33
N VAL A 67 4.09 -0.56 -8.14
CA VAL A 67 3.02 -1.56 -7.97
C VAL A 67 3.53 -3.02 -7.95
N PRO A 68 4.45 -3.46 -8.84
CA PRO A 68 4.96 -4.84 -8.85
C PRO A 68 5.71 -5.26 -7.57
N HIS A 69 6.10 -4.31 -6.72
CA HIS A 69 6.80 -4.59 -5.47
C HIS A 69 5.86 -4.69 -4.25
N LEU A 70 4.60 -4.28 -4.39
CA LEU A 70 3.60 -4.41 -3.33
C LEU A 70 3.04 -5.85 -3.29
N PRO A 71 2.68 -6.39 -2.11
CA PRO A 71 2.01 -7.69 -2.02
C PRO A 71 0.77 -7.75 -2.91
N LEU A 72 0.66 -8.75 -3.78
CA LEU A 72 -0.36 -8.85 -4.84
C LEU A 72 -1.81 -8.69 -4.33
N ARG A 73 -2.08 -9.12 -3.09
CA ARG A 73 -3.38 -8.93 -2.40
C ARG A 73 -3.79 -7.45 -2.22
N LEU A 74 -2.87 -6.49 -2.41
CA LEU A 74 -3.05 -5.06 -2.19
C LEU A 74 -3.03 -4.21 -3.46
N THR A 75 -2.69 -4.79 -4.62
CA THR A 75 -2.56 -4.06 -5.89
C THR A 75 -3.91 -3.81 -6.56
N GLN A 76 -4.93 -4.61 -6.19
CA GLN A 76 -6.31 -4.56 -6.70
C GLN A 76 -7.30 -3.84 -5.77
N GLN A 77 -6.82 -3.22 -4.69
CA GLN A 77 -7.66 -2.50 -3.72
C GLN A 77 -7.37 -0.99 -3.73
N PRO A 78 -8.37 -0.14 -3.44
CA PRO A 78 -8.19 1.31 -3.43
C PRO A 78 -7.34 1.76 -2.24
N TRP A 79 -6.46 2.72 -2.51
CA TRP A 79 -5.52 3.30 -1.55
C TRP A 79 -5.93 4.73 -1.19
N SER A 80 -6.46 4.93 0.01
CA SER A 80 -6.96 6.22 0.47
C SER A 80 -5.88 7.10 1.13
N LEU A 81 -6.00 8.40 0.90
CA LEU A 81 -5.12 9.42 1.46
C LEU A 81 -5.42 9.66 2.96
N LEU A 82 -4.66 8.99 3.83
CA LEU A 82 -4.85 9.12 5.28
C LEU A 82 -4.42 10.49 5.81
N TYR A 83 -3.16 10.87 5.55
CA TYR A 83 -2.51 11.99 6.23
C TYR A 83 -1.57 12.74 5.28
N CYS A 84 -1.81 14.03 5.09
CA CYS A 84 -1.01 14.91 4.24
C CYS A 84 -0.52 16.11 5.04
N THR A 85 0.78 16.38 5.05
CA THR A 85 1.34 17.46 5.87
C THR A 85 0.93 18.87 5.43
N THR A 86 0.43 19.04 4.19
CA THR A 86 -0.17 20.31 3.73
C THR A 86 -1.65 20.48 4.12
N ARG A 87 -2.29 19.42 4.65
CA ARG A 87 -3.69 19.42 5.12
C ARG A 87 -3.76 19.33 6.65
N ASP A 88 -2.95 18.44 7.25
CA ASP A 88 -3.05 17.99 8.64
C ASP A 88 -1.88 18.46 9.53
N GLY A 89 -0.95 19.23 8.94
CA GLY A 89 0.24 19.76 9.59
C GLY A 89 1.42 18.78 9.67
N PHE A 90 2.48 19.18 10.37
CA PHE A 90 3.75 18.43 10.46
C PHE A 90 3.92 17.70 11.81
N SER A 91 2.82 17.39 12.50
CA SER A 91 2.86 16.83 13.85
C SER A 91 2.74 15.30 13.84
N LEU A 92 3.79 14.59 14.25
CA LEU A 92 3.73 13.14 14.48
C LEU A 92 2.55 12.75 15.40
N LYS A 93 2.19 13.62 16.36
CA LYS A 93 1.08 13.40 17.29
C LYS A 93 -0.30 13.54 16.60
N THR A 94 -0.43 14.29 15.50
CA THR A 94 -1.66 14.25 14.67
C THR A 94 -1.64 13.08 13.69
N MET A 95 -0.47 12.70 13.16
CA MET A 95 -0.29 11.52 12.32
C MET A 95 -0.68 10.21 13.05
N TYR A 96 -0.13 9.94 14.24
CA TYR A 96 -0.53 8.76 15.03
C TYR A 96 -2.03 8.76 15.35
N ARG A 97 -2.63 9.93 15.63
CA ARG A 97 -4.07 10.04 15.89
C ARG A 97 -4.94 9.68 14.70
N SER A 98 -4.51 9.93 13.45
CA SER A 98 -5.24 9.46 12.27
C SER A 98 -5.11 7.96 12.04
N MET A 99 -4.12 7.30 12.66
CA MET A 99 -3.81 5.89 12.48
C MET A 99 -4.40 4.98 13.58
N ASN A 100 -4.82 5.53 14.71
CA ASN A 100 -5.32 4.80 15.90
C ASN A 100 -6.46 3.81 15.67
N HIS A 101 -7.21 3.91 14.56
CA HIS A 101 -8.39 3.09 14.28
C HIS A 101 -8.21 2.20 13.02
N LEU A 102 -6.99 2.06 12.51
CA LEU A 102 -6.71 1.25 11.31
C LEU A 102 -6.05 -0.08 11.68
N SER A 103 -6.49 -1.14 11.01
CA SER A 103 -5.83 -2.46 10.93
C SER A 103 -4.99 -2.62 9.65
N SER A 104 -5.18 -1.72 8.67
CA SER A 104 -4.60 -1.78 7.33
C SER A 104 -3.08 -1.60 7.27
N PRO A 105 -2.41 -2.17 6.24
CA PRO A 105 -1.08 -1.75 5.83
C PRO A 105 -1.09 -0.32 5.29
N VAL A 106 0.08 0.32 5.36
CA VAL A 106 0.26 1.76 5.16
C VAL A 106 1.40 2.01 4.18
N LEU A 107 1.20 2.93 3.23
CA LEU A 107 2.21 3.34 2.25
C LEU A 107 2.64 4.77 2.57
N LEU A 108 3.80 4.90 3.22
CA LEU A 108 4.41 6.18 3.54
C LEU A 108 5.22 6.66 2.35
N LEU A 109 4.77 7.73 1.70
CA LEU A 109 5.54 8.43 0.68
C LEU A 109 6.27 9.62 1.33
N ILE A 110 7.45 9.95 0.83
CA ILE A 110 8.25 11.08 1.27
C ILE A 110 8.80 11.78 0.03
N ARG A 111 8.48 13.08 -0.15
CA ARG A 111 9.27 13.98 -1.00
C ARG A 111 10.04 14.98 -0.14
N ASP A 112 11.33 15.12 -0.40
CA ASP A 112 12.21 15.99 0.36
C ASP A 112 12.35 17.41 -0.24
N THR A 113 13.40 18.12 0.18
CA THR A 113 13.69 19.51 -0.22
C THR A 113 14.45 19.64 -1.55
N GLU A 114 15.01 18.52 -2.03
CA GLU A 114 15.78 18.35 -3.27
C GLU A 114 14.95 17.60 -4.33
N ALA A 115 13.64 17.52 -4.10
CA ALA A 115 12.62 16.86 -4.91
C ALA A 115 12.77 15.34 -5.05
N GLN A 116 13.63 14.69 -4.26
CA GLN A 116 13.78 13.24 -4.28
C GLN A 116 12.55 12.59 -3.66
N ALA A 117 12.05 11.52 -4.29
CA ALA A 117 10.96 10.70 -3.78
C ALA A 117 11.50 9.40 -3.18
N PHE A 118 11.05 9.06 -1.98
CA PHE A 118 11.37 7.82 -1.27
C PHE A 118 10.24 7.46 -0.30
N GLY A 119 10.38 6.36 0.44
CA GLY A 119 9.35 5.98 1.40
C GLY A 119 9.46 4.56 1.94
N ALA A 120 8.34 4.09 2.49
CA ALA A 120 8.20 2.76 3.06
C ALA A 120 6.82 2.18 2.77
N PHE A 121 6.78 0.91 2.38
CA PHE A 121 5.58 0.08 2.55
C PHE A 121 5.64 -0.57 3.93
N CYS A 122 4.65 -0.23 4.76
CA CYS A 122 4.51 -0.69 6.13
C CYS A 122 3.44 -1.77 6.20
N ALA A 123 3.85 -3.02 6.42
CA ALA A 123 2.95 -4.17 6.53
C ALA A 123 2.12 -4.22 7.83
N SER A 124 2.12 -3.13 8.60
CA SER A 124 1.27 -2.91 9.77
C SER A 124 1.12 -1.41 10.00
N THR A 125 0.02 -1.01 10.62
CA THR A 125 -0.30 0.38 10.95
C THR A 125 0.81 1.06 11.78
N ILE A 126 1.14 2.31 11.43
CA ILE A 126 2.11 3.12 12.15
C ILE A 126 1.51 3.55 13.51
N ARG A 127 2.20 3.24 14.61
CA ARG A 127 1.73 3.45 15.99
C ARG A 127 2.89 3.70 16.96
N LEU A 128 2.57 4.29 18.11
CA LEU A 128 3.48 4.36 19.25
C LEU A 128 3.79 2.96 19.79
N SER A 129 5.06 2.66 20.04
CA SER A 129 5.50 1.40 20.66
C SER A 129 6.91 1.50 21.26
N ASN A 130 7.07 0.99 22.48
CA ASN A 130 8.37 0.92 23.16
C ASN A 130 9.35 -0.03 22.46
N HIS A 131 8.83 -1.00 21.71
CA HIS A 131 9.59 -2.05 21.01
C HIS A 131 9.38 -1.96 19.50
N PHE A 132 10.25 -2.63 18.73
CA PHE A 132 10.02 -2.79 17.31
C PHE A 132 8.84 -3.75 17.04
N TYR A 133 8.08 -3.46 15.97
CA TYR A 133 6.95 -4.25 15.51
C TYR A 133 6.87 -4.22 13.97
N GLY A 134 6.01 -5.07 13.39
CA GLY A 134 5.82 -5.22 11.94
C GLY A 134 6.17 -6.62 11.45
N THR A 135 6.13 -6.83 10.14
CA THR A 135 6.48 -8.11 9.49
C THR A 135 7.53 -7.92 8.39
N GLY A 136 8.14 -9.02 7.94
CA GLY A 136 9.12 -9.07 6.86
C GLY A 136 8.60 -8.63 5.47
N GLU A 137 7.29 -8.39 5.32
CA GLU A 137 6.73 -7.74 4.14
C GLU A 137 7.02 -6.22 4.11
N THR A 138 7.46 -5.64 5.24
CA THR A 138 7.84 -4.22 5.32
C THR A 138 9.10 -3.95 4.51
N PHE A 139 9.06 -2.97 3.60
CA PHE A 139 10.20 -2.58 2.76
C PHE A 139 10.35 -1.07 2.63
N LEU A 140 11.58 -0.61 2.38
CA LEU A 140 11.88 0.77 2.02
C LEU A 140 12.04 0.90 0.50
N PHE A 141 11.81 2.09 -0.05
CA PHE A 141 12.09 2.38 -1.46
C PHE A 141 12.60 3.81 -1.66
N SER A 142 13.31 4.03 -2.76
CA SER A 142 13.76 5.34 -3.23
C SER A 142 13.71 5.38 -4.76
N PHE A 143 13.36 6.54 -5.33
CA PHE A 143 13.40 6.81 -6.78
C PHE A 143 14.68 7.60 -7.17
N SER A 144 15.73 7.54 -6.35
CA SER A 144 16.97 8.28 -6.55
C SER A 144 18.16 7.32 -6.72
N PRO A 145 18.84 7.27 -7.88
CA PRO A 145 18.53 7.97 -9.14
C PRO A 145 17.41 7.29 -9.97
N GLU A 146 17.05 6.06 -9.63
CA GLU A 146 16.02 5.21 -10.24
C GLU A 146 15.27 4.47 -9.12
N LEU A 147 14.16 3.77 -9.41
CA LEU A 147 13.48 2.97 -8.37
C LEU A 147 14.39 1.85 -7.84
N LYS A 148 14.69 1.93 -6.55
CA LYS A 148 15.36 0.89 -5.78
C LYS A 148 14.54 0.52 -4.56
N VAL A 149 14.18 -0.76 -4.47
CA VAL A 149 13.44 -1.35 -3.35
C VAL A 149 14.38 -2.13 -2.43
N PHE A 150 14.23 -1.95 -1.13
CA PHE A 150 15.03 -2.54 -0.06
C PHE A 150 14.11 -3.41 0.81
N THR A 151 13.96 -4.67 0.41
CA THR A 151 13.18 -5.68 1.14
C THR A 151 13.92 -6.18 2.39
N TRP A 152 13.21 -6.92 3.25
CA TRP A 152 13.79 -7.50 4.45
C TRP A 152 14.92 -8.50 4.12
N THR A 153 16.05 -8.36 4.82
CA THR A 153 17.26 -9.18 4.62
C THR A 153 17.35 -10.41 5.53
N GLY A 154 16.30 -10.72 6.30
CA GLY A 154 16.29 -11.82 7.28
C GLY A 154 17.13 -11.58 8.56
N ARG A 155 17.93 -10.49 8.62
CA ARG A 155 18.97 -10.30 9.65
C ARG A 155 18.44 -9.93 11.05
N ASN A 156 17.33 -9.20 11.14
CA ASN A 156 16.71 -8.77 12.40
C ASN A 156 15.21 -8.48 12.17
N SER A 157 14.42 -8.32 13.23
CA SER A 157 12.97 -8.02 13.14
C SER A 157 12.63 -6.56 13.50
N PHE A 158 13.54 -5.62 13.27
CA PHE A 158 13.41 -4.22 13.70
C PHE A 158 12.68 -3.34 12.67
N PHE A 159 11.52 -3.81 12.20
CA PHE A 159 10.82 -3.20 11.05
C PHE A 159 10.36 -1.77 11.29
N MET A 160 9.57 -1.52 12.33
CA MET A 160 9.03 -0.21 12.67
C MET A 160 9.08 0.04 14.18
N LYS A 161 9.31 1.30 14.59
CA LYS A 161 9.11 1.79 15.96
C LYS A 161 8.59 3.23 15.90
N GLY A 162 7.51 3.52 16.62
CA GLY A 162 7.00 4.88 16.81
C GLY A 162 7.19 5.36 18.24
N ASP A 163 7.69 6.58 18.40
CA ASP A 163 7.79 7.32 19.66
C ASP A 163 7.09 8.68 19.51
N MET A 164 6.85 9.40 20.61
CA MET A 164 6.07 10.65 20.59
C MET A 164 6.66 11.72 19.66
N ASP A 165 7.98 11.72 19.50
CA ASP A 165 8.74 12.72 18.74
C ASP A 165 9.62 12.08 17.63
N LEU A 166 9.45 10.78 17.33
CA LEU A 166 10.19 10.04 16.29
C LEU A 166 9.33 8.95 15.64
N LEU A 167 9.46 8.77 14.32
CA LEU A 167 9.09 7.53 13.63
C LEU A 167 10.37 6.90 13.05
N MET A 168 10.59 5.62 13.29
CA MET A 168 11.71 4.83 12.76
C MET A 168 11.19 3.63 11.96
N ILE A 169 11.77 3.40 10.78
CA ILE A 169 11.52 2.25 9.93
C ILE A 169 12.88 1.71 9.47
N GLY A 170 13.11 0.39 9.55
CA GLY A 170 14.41 -0.23 9.22
C GLY A 170 15.47 -0.03 10.31
N GLY A 171 15.18 -0.43 11.54
CA GLY A 171 16.11 -0.36 12.67
C GLY A 171 17.28 -1.36 12.58
N GLY A 172 18.35 -1.08 13.32
CA GLY A 172 19.53 -1.92 13.38
C GLY A 172 20.55 -1.45 14.41
N SER A 173 21.46 -2.34 14.79
CA SER A 173 22.68 -1.97 15.50
C SER A 173 23.76 -1.57 14.48
N TRP A 174 24.29 -0.36 14.61
CA TRP A 174 25.56 0.01 13.95
C TRP A 174 26.72 -0.55 14.76
N THR A 175 26.97 -1.85 14.59
CA THR A 175 28.24 -2.49 14.97
C THR A 175 29.07 -2.69 13.71
N THR A 176 30.03 -1.80 13.54
CA THR A 176 31.17 -1.91 12.62
C THR A 176 32.28 -2.71 13.29
#